data_AF-A0A8S3XIA7-F1
#
_entry.id   AF-A0A8S3XIA7-F1
#
_cell.length_a   1.000
_cell.length_b   1.000
_cell.length_c   1.000
_cell.angle_alpha   90.00
_cell.angle_beta   90.00
_cell.angle_gamma   90.00
#
_symmetry.space_group_name_H-M   'P 1'
#
loop_
_entity.id
_entity.type
_entity.pdbx_description
1 polymer ?
#
loop_
_entity_poly.entity_id
_entity_poly.type
_entity_poly.pdbx_seq_one_letter_code
_entity_poly.pdbx_strand_id
1 'polypeptide(L)'
;MQSRHNLCETDSILFGAALAVCRIIGAKVSTAGRATGHSSAIPAWRRRIEERIAKARALIGRLICFRSGNNRPRIVRTVRMAFAGTNVGLSQPDITQKLTERIDDLKQRIAAWGKRIQRYTERSTRFNQNHLFQSD
;
A
#
# COMPACT_ATOMS: atom_id res chain seq x y z
N MET A 1 -50.25 -20.25 -21.45
CA MET A 1 -49.00 -19.47 -21.25
C MET A 1 -48.07 -20.24 -20.31
N GLN A 2 -47.29 -21.21 -20.81
CA GLN A 2 -46.51 -22.13 -19.95
C GLN A 2 -45.16 -22.57 -20.57
N SER A 3 -44.56 -21.74 -21.43
CA SER A 3 -43.42 -22.15 -22.26
C SER A 3 -42.08 -21.52 -21.85
N ARG A 4 -42.06 -20.57 -20.90
CA ARG A 4 -40.85 -19.81 -20.53
C ARG A 4 -40.01 -20.44 -19.40
N HIS A 5 -40.63 -21.20 -18.49
CA HIS A 5 -39.91 -21.85 -17.39
C HIS A 5 -39.04 -23.02 -17.87
N ASN A 6 -39.52 -23.77 -18.88
CA ASN A 6 -38.83 -24.96 -19.39
C ASN A 6 -37.49 -24.62 -20.07
N LEU A 7 -37.36 -23.45 -20.70
CA LEU A 7 -36.14 -23.00 -21.38
C LEU A 7 -34.97 -22.78 -20.39
N CYS A 8 -35.25 -22.20 -19.22
CA CYS A 8 -34.22 -21.87 -18.23
C CYS A 8 -33.64 -23.13 -17.54
N GLU A 9 -34.50 -24.12 -17.27
CA GLU A 9 -34.07 -25.42 -16.73
C GLU A 9 -33.27 -26.21 -17.77
N THR A 10 -33.70 -26.22 -19.04
CA THR A 10 -32.95 -26.89 -20.11
C THR A 10 -31.58 -26.25 -20.34
N ASP A 11 -31.48 -24.92 -20.26
CA ASP A 11 -30.21 -24.20 -20.43
C ASP A 11 -29.22 -24.52 -19.31
N SER A 12 -29.71 -24.64 -18.07
CA SER A 12 -28.88 -24.99 -16.92
C SER A 12 -28.34 -26.42 -17.02
N ILE A 13 -29.16 -27.35 -17.51
CA ILE A 13 -28.76 -28.75 -17.73
C ILE A 13 -27.76 -28.85 -18.88
N LEU A 14 -28.00 -28.15 -19.99
CA LEU A 14 -27.08 -28.07 -21.14
C LEU A 14 -25.73 -27.47 -20.75
N PHE A 15 -25.74 -26.39 -19.97
CA PHE A 15 -24.53 -25.75 -19.47
C PHE A 15 -23.74 -26.68 -18.52
N GLY A 16 -24.43 -27.36 -17.61
CA GLY A 16 -23.83 -28.35 -16.71
C GLY A 16 -23.21 -29.54 -17.47
N ALA A 17 -23.91 -30.07 -18.47
CA ALA A 17 -23.42 -31.16 -19.32
C ALA A 17 -22.20 -30.73 -20.14
N ALA A 18 -22.23 -29.54 -20.76
CA ALA A 18 -21.10 -29.00 -21.50
C ALA A 18 -19.86 -28.82 -20.60
N LEU A 19 -20.03 -28.27 -19.38
CA LEU A 19 -18.96 -28.14 -18.39
C LEU A 19 -18.36 -29.48 -17.98
N ALA A 20 -19.19 -30.51 -17.78
CA ALA A 20 -18.73 -31.85 -17.42
C ALA A 20 -17.88 -32.46 -18.54
N VAL A 21 -18.32 -32.36 -19.79
CA VAL A 21 -17.58 -32.85 -20.97
C VAL A 21 -16.26 -32.11 -21.13
N CYS A 22 -16.26 -30.78 -20.99
CA CYS A 22 -15.02 -30.01 -21.07
C CYS A 22 -14.02 -30.39 -19.98
N ARG A 23 -14.49 -30.74 -18.77
CA ARG A 23 -13.62 -31.24 -17.68
C ARG A 23 -13.03 -32.62 -18.00
N ILE A 24 -13.82 -33.54 -18.57
CA ILE A 24 -13.37 -34.90 -18.92
C ILE A 24 -12.30 -34.86 -20.02
N ILE A 25 -12.46 -33.98 -21.01
CA ILE A 25 -11.54 -33.84 -22.15
C ILE A 25 -10.32 -32.95 -21.80
N GLY A 26 -10.29 -32.36 -20.60
CA GLY A 26 -9.23 -31.46 -20.17
C GLY A 26 -9.24 -30.10 -20.89
N ALA A 27 -10.35 -29.75 -21.53
CA ALA A 27 -10.53 -28.47 -22.19
C ALA A 27 -10.69 -27.36 -21.15
N LYS A 28 -9.81 -26.35 -21.20
CA LYS A 28 -9.91 -25.17 -20.32
C LYS A 28 -11.11 -24.33 -20.75
N VAL A 29 -12.21 -24.44 -20.01
CA VAL A 29 -13.33 -23.50 -20.12
C VAL A 29 -12.90 -22.20 -19.45
N SER A 30 -12.37 -21.27 -20.23
CA SER A 30 -12.18 -19.90 -19.76
C SER A 30 -13.56 -19.30 -19.52
N THR A 31 -13.93 -19.17 -18.25
CA THR A 31 -15.06 -18.32 -17.86
C THR A 31 -14.68 -16.89 -18.25
N ALA A 32 -15.02 -16.50 -19.47
CA ALA A 32 -14.94 -15.12 -19.92
C ALA A 32 -16.05 -14.26 -19.27
N GLY A 33 -16.31 -14.48 -17.98
CA GLY A 33 -16.83 -13.44 -17.11
C GLY A 33 -15.64 -12.57 -16.75
N ARG A 34 -15.61 -11.34 -17.27
CA ARG A 34 -14.66 -10.30 -16.92
C ARG A 34 -14.68 -10.05 -15.39
N ALA A 35 -14.01 -10.90 -14.62
CA ALA A 35 -13.43 -10.49 -13.37
C ALA A 35 -12.07 -9.86 -13.70
N THR A 36 -12.09 -8.75 -14.46
CA THR A 36 -11.12 -7.69 -14.17
C THR A 36 -11.52 -7.19 -12.79
N GLY A 37 -11.13 -7.94 -11.75
CA GLY A 37 -11.22 -7.46 -10.39
C GLY A 37 -10.49 -6.14 -10.42
N HIS A 38 -11.23 -5.04 -10.35
CA HIS A 38 -10.65 -3.75 -10.11
C HIS A 38 -9.91 -3.92 -8.78
N SER A 39 -8.60 -4.18 -8.84
CA SER A 39 -7.76 -4.00 -7.67
C SER A 39 -8.08 -2.60 -7.21
N SER A 40 -8.75 -2.49 -6.07
CA SER A 40 -9.28 -1.23 -5.59
C SER A 40 -8.09 -0.28 -5.50
N ALA A 41 -8.04 0.65 -6.45
CA ALA A 41 -6.85 1.44 -6.67
C ALA A 41 -6.51 2.12 -5.35
N ILE A 42 -5.30 1.87 -4.84
CA ILE A 42 -4.86 2.43 -3.55
C ILE A 42 -5.12 3.94 -3.60
N PRO A 43 -5.91 4.49 -2.67
CA PRO A 43 -6.25 5.90 -2.72
C PRO A 43 -4.99 6.77 -2.78
N ALA A 44 -5.02 7.82 -3.59
CA ALA A 44 -3.85 8.68 -3.80
C ALA A 44 -3.29 9.28 -2.49
N TRP A 45 -4.15 9.52 -1.48
CA TRP A 45 -3.70 9.96 -0.16
C TRP A 45 -2.85 8.90 0.55
N ARG A 46 -3.19 7.61 0.43
CA ARG A 46 -2.50 6.51 1.11
C ARG A 46 -1.10 6.33 0.53
N ARG A 47 -1.02 6.26 -0.80
CA ARG A 47 0.25 6.22 -1.54
C ARG A 47 1.18 7.38 -1.15
N ARG A 48 0.67 8.61 -1.08
CA ARG A 48 1.47 9.79 -0.67
C ARG A 48 2.04 9.66 0.74
N ILE A 49 1.31 9.06 1.68
CA ILE A 49 1.81 8.85 3.05
C ILE A 49 2.84 7.71 3.07
N GLU A 50 2.59 6.62 2.36
CA GLU A 50 3.52 5.49 2.23
C GLU A 50 4.85 5.93 1.60
N GLU A 51 4.82 6.77 0.56
CA GLU A 51 6.01 7.38 -0.03
C GLU A 51 6.79 8.25 0.97
N ARG A 52 6.11 9.02 1.82
CA ARG A 52 6.76 9.81 2.88
C ARG A 52 7.44 8.91 3.90
N ILE A 53 6.78 7.83 4.31
CA ILE A 53 7.34 6.83 5.21
C ILE A 53 8.58 6.18 4.58
N ALA A 54 8.50 5.77 3.31
CA ALA A 54 9.62 5.15 2.60
C ALA A 54 10.82 6.09 2.47
N LYS A 55 10.59 7.36 2.10
CA LYS A 55 11.64 8.39 2.04
C LYS A 55 12.28 8.63 3.42
N ALA A 56 11.49 8.68 4.49
CA ALA A 56 12.01 8.85 5.84
C ALA A 56 12.84 7.64 6.30
N ARG A 57 12.39 6.41 6.04
CA ARG A 57 13.17 5.19 6.32
C ARG A 57 14.50 5.17 5.58
N ALA A 58 14.49 5.52 4.30
CA ALA A 58 15.71 5.61 3.50
C ALA A 58 16.68 6.68 4.04
N LEU A 59 16.16 7.82 4.51
CA LEU A 59 16.97 8.86 5.14
C LEU A 59 17.57 8.38 6.46
N ILE A 60 16.78 7.75 7.34
CA ILE A 60 17.27 7.14 8.59
C ILE A 60 18.45 6.20 8.30
N GLY A 61 18.31 5.31 7.33
CA GLY A 61 19.39 4.38 6.94
C GLY A 61 20.68 5.10 6.56
N ARG A 62 20.59 6.20 5.79
CA ARG A 62 21.77 6.99 5.40
C ARG A 62 22.39 7.74 6.57
N LEU A 63 21.58 8.27 7.49
CA LEU A 63 22.07 8.93 8.70
C LEU A 63 22.79 7.94 9.62
N ILE A 64 22.26 6.72 9.76
CA ILE A 64 22.91 5.63 10.51
C ILE A 64 24.24 5.25 9.84
N CYS A 65 24.27 5.05 8.52
CA CYS A 65 25.52 4.74 7.81
C CYS A 65 26.58 5.82 8.01
N PHE A 66 26.21 7.10 7.95
CA PHE A 66 27.12 8.20 8.23
C PHE A 66 27.63 8.17 9.67
N ARG A 67 26.74 7.96 10.65
CA ARG A 67 27.10 7.84 12.07
C ARG A 67 28.06 6.68 12.35
N SER A 68 27.97 5.60 11.58
CA SER A 68 28.90 4.46 11.62
C SER A 68 30.26 4.73 10.94
N GLY A 69 30.54 5.97 10.50
CA GLY A 69 31.81 6.37 9.90
C GLY A 69 31.85 6.30 8.38
N ASN A 70 30.73 6.04 7.70
CA ASN A 70 30.71 5.98 6.24
C ASN A 70 30.67 7.39 5.60
N ASN A 71 31.84 7.84 5.14
CA ASN A 71 32.05 9.15 4.55
C ASN A 71 31.99 9.19 3.02
N ARG A 72 31.38 8.19 2.36
CA ARG A 72 31.19 8.23 0.91
C ARG A 72 30.49 9.52 0.47
N PRO A 73 30.93 10.21 -0.61
CA PRO A 73 30.42 11.52 -0.99
C PRO A 73 28.89 11.59 -1.12
N ARG A 74 28.25 10.51 -1.61
CA ARG A 74 26.80 10.40 -1.75
C ARG A 74 26.06 10.42 -0.41
N ILE A 75 26.64 9.80 0.62
CA ILE A 75 26.08 9.76 1.97
C ILE A 75 26.25 11.14 2.61
N VAL A 76 27.46 11.68 2.57
CA VAL A 76 27.77 13.03 3.09
C VAL A 76 26.85 14.09 2.46
N ARG A 77 26.66 14.07 1.13
CA ARG A 77 25.73 14.97 0.44
C ARG A 77 24.30 14.80 0.95
N THR A 78 23.85 13.57 1.18
CA THR A 78 22.50 13.35 1.73
C THR A 78 22.39 13.91 3.15
N VAL A 79 23.40 13.69 4.00
CA VAL A 79 23.38 14.21 5.37
C VAL A 79 23.39 15.74 5.38
N ARG A 80 24.20 16.38 4.53
CA ARG A 80 24.16 17.85 4.35
C ARG A 80 22.77 18.34 3.97
N MET A 81 22.11 17.66 3.03
CA MET A 81 20.73 18.01 2.63
C MET A 81 19.72 17.78 3.76
N ALA A 82 19.95 16.80 4.63
CA ALA A 82 19.06 16.50 5.77
C ALA A 82 19.04 17.62 6.83
N PHE A 83 20.14 18.37 6.90
CA PHE A 83 20.39 19.53 7.76
C PHE A 83 20.43 20.85 6.97
N ALA A 84 19.99 20.86 5.71
CA ALA A 84 19.95 22.09 4.92
C ALA A 84 19.02 23.11 5.60
N GLY A 85 19.51 24.35 5.77
CA GLY A 85 18.78 25.41 6.47
C GLY A 85 18.84 25.34 8.00
N THR A 86 19.59 24.39 8.56
CA THR A 86 19.94 24.37 9.99
C THR A 86 21.41 24.79 10.18
N ASN A 87 21.74 25.42 11.31
CA ASN A 87 23.12 25.81 11.68
C ASN A 87 23.96 24.61 12.17
N VAL A 88 23.84 23.46 11.49
CA VAL A 88 24.51 22.21 11.85
C VAL A 88 25.64 21.92 10.87
N GLY A 89 26.87 22.05 11.36
CA GLY A 89 28.07 21.65 10.62
C GLY A 89 28.41 20.18 10.85
N LEU A 90 28.75 19.44 9.80
CA LEU A 90 29.13 18.03 9.92
C LEU A 90 30.42 17.80 10.71
N SER A 91 31.27 18.82 10.83
CA SER A 91 32.52 18.77 11.60
C SER A 91 32.35 19.24 13.05
N GLN A 92 31.14 19.60 13.47
CA GLN A 92 30.89 20.02 14.85
C GLN A 92 31.01 18.82 15.80
N PRO A 93 31.52 19.02 17.03
CA PRO A 93 31.69 17.92 17.99
C PRO A 93 30.34 17.29 18.41
N ASP A 94 29.24 18.04 18.31
CA ASP A 94 27.89 17.62 18.68
C ASP A 94 27.11 16.93 17.54
N ILE A 95 27.74 16.68 16.39
CA ILE A 95 27.06 16.12 15.22
C ILE A 95 26.39 14.76 15.52
N THR A 96 27.02 13.92 16.34
CA THR A 96 26.48 12.59 16.71
C THR A 96 25.16 12.70 17.47
N GLN A 97 25.06 13.69 18.36
CA GLN A 97 23.83 13.96 19.10
C GLN A 97 22.74 14.47 18.13
N LYS A 98 23.05 15.47 17.32
CA LYS A 98 22.11 16.03 16.32
C LYS A 98 21.63 15.00 15.31
N LEU A 99 22.48 14.05 14.91
CA LEU A 99 22.09 12.91 14.08
C LEU A 99 21.06 12.02 14.78
N THR A 100 21.24 11.78 16.07
CA THR A 100 20.35 10.93 16.87
C THR A 100 18.99 11.60 17.04
N GLU A 101 18.98 12.88 17.42
CA GLU A 101 17.77 13.70 17.49
C GLU A 101 17.00 13.68 16.16
N ARG A 102 17.72 13.88 15.04
CA ARG A 102 17.12 13.85 13.70
C ARG A 102 16.55 12.49 13.33
N ILE A 103 17.20 11.40 13.73
CA ILE A 103 16.70 10.04 13.51
C ILE A 103 15.42 9.82 14.31
N ASP A 104 15.38 10.26 15.56
CA ASP A 104 14.22 10.06 16.44
C ASP A 104 13.02 10.90 15.98
N ASP A 105 13.24 12.14 15.54
CA ASP A 105 12.23 12.95 14.85
C ASP A 105 11.60 12.22 13.66
N LEU A 106 12.43 11.57 12.83
CA LEU A 106 11.95 10.81 11.67
C LEU A 106 11.14 9.58 12.11
N LYS A 107 11.56 8.88 13.16
CA LYS A 107 10.78 7.75 13.73
C LYS A 107 9.43 8.22 14.26
N GLN A 108 9.39 9.33 14.99
CA GLN A 108 8.14 9.92 15.47
C GLN A 108 7.19 10.28 14.31
N ARG A 109 7.72 10.91 13.25
CA ARG A 109 6.96 11.22 12.03
C ARG A 109 6.41 9.96 11.34
N ILE A 110 7.23 8.92 11.22
CA ILE A 110 6.79 7.63 10.65
C ILE A 110 5.64 7.04 11.48
N ALA A 111 5.75 7.04 12.81
CA ALA A 111 4.71 6.54 13.69
C ALA A 111 3.40 7.34 13.51
N ALA A 112 3.49 8.67 13.47
CA ALA A 112 2.34 9.55 13.25
C ALA A 112 1.66 9.30 11.88
N TRP A 113 2.45 9.11 10.82
CA TRP A 113 1.95 8.77 9.49
C TRP A 113 1.30 7.39 9.46
N GLY A 114 1.87 6.39 10.13
CA GLY A 114 1.27 5.06 10.28
C GLY A 114 -0.10 5.13 10.97
N LYS A 115 -0.20 5.88 12.07
CA LYS A 115 -1.48 6.14 12.75
C LYS A 115 -2.48 6.92 11.90
N ARG A 116 -2.01 7.80 11.01
CA ARG A 116 -2.88 8.49 10.05
C ARG A 116 -3.48 7.53 9.03
N ILE A 117 -2.69 6.61 8.48
CA ILE A 117 -3.19 5.56 7.57
C ILE A 117 -4.25 4.72 8.28
N GLN A 118 -3.95 4.23 9.49
CA GLN A 118 -4.87 3.41 10.27
C GLN A 118 -6.22 4.12 10.46
N ARG A 119 -6.23 5.36 10.96
CA ARG A 119 -7.45 6.14 11.19
C ARG A 119 -8.28 6.34 9.92
N TYR A 120 -7.63 6.59 8.78
CA TYR A 120 -8.33 6.84 7.53
C TYR A 120 -8.92 5.56 6.95
N THR A 121 -8.20 4.44 7.06
CA THR A 121 -8.73 3.12 6.70
C THR A 121 -9.94 2.77 7.55
N GLU A 122 -9.85 2.90 8.88
CA GLU A 122 -10.95 2.63 9.81
C GLU A 122 -12.19 3.49 9.52
N ARG A 123 -12.00 4.77 9.16
CA ARG A 123 -13.10 5.64 8.75
C ARG A 123 -13.78 5.12 7.47
N SER A 124 -12.99 4.75 6.47
CA SER A 124 -13.54 4.22 5.21
C SER A 124 -14.29 2.91 5.43
N THR A 125 -13.75 2.01 6.26
CA THR A 125 -14.41 0.75 6.61
C THR A 125 -15.74 0.99 7.30
N ARG A 126 -15.77 1.89 8.32
CA ARG A 126 -17.01 2.25 9.02
C ARG A 126 -18.06 2.86 8.10
N PHE A 127 -17.65 3.74 7.20
CA PHE A 127 -18.56 4.33 6.21
C PHE A 127 -19.20 3.25 5.33
N ASN A 128 -18.40 2.33 4.81
CA ASN A 128 -18.90 1.23 3.96
C ASN A 128 -19.82 0.29 4.74
N GLN A 129 -19.46 -0.07 5.98
CA GLN A 129 -20.30 -0.91 6.85
C GLN A 129 -21.65 -0.25 7.14
N ASN A 130 -21.65 1.02 7.55
CA ASN A 130 -22.87 1.76 7.82
C ASN A 130 -23.77 1.88 6.58
N HIS A 131 -23.17 2.07 5.40
CA HIS A 131 -23.92 2.13 4.15
C HIS A 131 -24.58 0.78 3.82
N LEU A 132 -23.91 -0.34 4.08
CA LEU A 132 -24.49 -1.68 3.86
C LEU A 132 -25.73 -1.91 4.73
N PHE A 133 -25.70 -1.49 6.00
CA PHE A 133 -26.84 -1.64 6.92
C PHE A 133 -28.01 -0.66 6.67
N GLN A 134 -27.80 0.42 5.91
CA GLN A 134 -28.87 1.37 5.56
C GLN A 134 -29.61 0.99 4.27
N SER A 135 -29.04 0.09 3.47
CA SER A 135 -29.62 -0.38 2.21
C SER A 135 -30.47 -1.65 2.33
N ASP A 136 -30.57 -2.21 3.54
CA ASP A 136 -31.50 -3.29 3.92
C ASP A 136 -32.79 -2.71 4.51
#